data_AF-C5FHP3-F1
#
_entry.id   AF-C5FHP3-F1
#
_cell.length_a   1.000
_cell.length_b   1.000
_cell.length_c   1.000
_cell.angle_alpha   90.00
_cell.angle_beta   90.00
_cell.angle_gamma   90.00
#
_symmetry.space_group_name_H-M   'P 1'
#
loop_
_entity.id
_entity.type
_entity.pdbx_description
1 polymer ?
#
loop_
_entity_poly.entity_id
_entity_poly.type
_entity_poly.pdbx_seq_one_letter_code
_entity_poly.pdbx_strand_id
1 'polypeptide(L)'
;MANIYYILSYYYLIVAFVPACLAAATGAESPRACRLSNCLCNGIQGQFCGNQKVNAACTNGHVFECAKGTGKACGYGVRDSYRKCGKLKC
;
A
#
# COMPACT_ATOMS: atom_id res chain seq x y z
N MET A 1 -17.98 27.64 -47.33
CA MET A 1 -18.49 27.83 -45.95
C MET A 1 -18.74 26.49 -45.22
N ALA A 2 -18.04 25.38 -45.55
CA ALA A 2 -18.18 24.08 -44.89
C ALA A 2 -17.00 23.70 -43.97
N ASN A 3 -15.90 24.45 -44.05
CA ASN A 3 -14.63 24.11 -43.41
C ASN A 3 -14.61 24.52 -41.91
N ILE A 4 -15.21 25.67 -41.57
CA ILE A 4 -15.28 26.18 -40.20
C ILE A 4 -16.16 25.32 -39.29
N TYR A 5 -17.28 24.79 -39.79
CA TYR A 5 -18.16 23.91 -39.01
C TYR A 5 -17.49 22.59 -38.63
N TYR A 6 -16.67 22.03 -39.52
CA TYR A 6 -15.96 20.77 -39.26
C TYR A 6 -14.90 20.94 -38.15
N ILE A 7 -14.19 22.07 -38.15
CA ILE A 7 -13.19 22.42 -37.14
C ILE A 7 -13.85 22.62 -35.77
N LEU A 8 -14.99 23.32 -35.72
CA LEU A 8 -15.73 23.58 -34.48
C LEU A 8 -16.34 22.30 -33.88
N SER A 9 -16.89 21.40 -34.70
CA SER A 9 -17.40 20.10 -34.23
C SER A 9 -16.29 19.19 -33.71
N TYR A 10 -15.13 19.18 -34.36
CA TYR A 10 -13.98 18.40 -33.91
C TYR A 10 -13.42 18.93 -32.60
N TYR A 11 -13.31 20.26 -32.46
CA TYR A 11 -12.84 20.91 -31.22
C TYR A 11 -13.72 20.56 -30.01
N TYR A 12 -15.04 20.57 -30.16
CA TYR A 12 -15.96 20.17 -29.08
C TYR A 12 -15.76 18.72 -28.62
N LEU A 13 -15.49 17.80 -29.54
CA LEU A 13 -15.23 16.39 -29.19
C LEU A 13 -13.91 16.23 -28.43
N ILE A 14 -12.86 16.95 -28.82
CA ILE A 14 -11.54 16.87 -28.15
C ILE A 14 -11.61 17.46 -26.74
N VAL A 15 -12.25 18.62 -26.55
CA VAL A 15 -12.34 19.30 -25.25
C VAL A 15 -13.15 18.49 -24.23
N ALA A 16 -14.16 17.74 -24.68
CA ALA A 16 -14.97 16.89 -23.80
C ALA A 16 -14.31 15.56 -23.42
N PHE A 17 -13.51 14.95 -24.32
CA PHE A 17 -12.95 13.62 -24.10
C PHE A 17 -11.57 13.60 -23.42
N VAL A 18 -10.73 14.61 -23.65
CA VAL A 18 -9.35 14.62 -23.13
C VAL A 18 -9.25 14.74 -21.60
N PRO A 19 -10.10 15.53 -20.89
CA PRO A 19 -9.96 15.68 -19.44
C PRO A 19 -10.30 14.41 -18.65
N ALA A 20 -11.20 13.56 -19.15
CA ALA A 20 -11.65 12.35 -18.46
C ALA A 20 -10.57 11.26 -18.40
N CYS A 21 -9.72 11.16 -19.44
CA CYS A 21 -8.66 10.15 -19.49
C CYS A 21 -7.45 10.51 -18.59
N LEU A 22 -7.16 11.80 -18.39
CA LEU A 22 -6.00 12.24 -17.61
C LEU A 22 -6.20 12.03 -16.10
N ALA A 23 -7.45 12.07 -15.61
CA ALA A 23 -7.78 11.79 -14.21
C ALA A 23 -7.59 10.31 -13.81
N ALA A 24 -7.67 9.38 -14.77
CA ALA A 24 -7.45 7.95 -14.52
C ALA A 24 -5.97 7.54 -14.49
N ALA A 25 -5.06 8.42 -14.98
CA ALA A 25 -3.62 8.15 -15.04
C ALA A 25 -2.86 8.57 -13.78
N THR A 26 -3.46 9.35 -12.89
CA THR A 26 -2.89 9.61 -11.55
C THR A 26 -3.19 8.42 -10.67
N GLY A 27 -2.47 7.31 -10.89
CA GLY A 27 -2.37 6.20 -9.95
C GLY A 27 -1.74 6.72 -8.67
N ALA A 28 -2.54 7.31 -7.80
CA ALA A 28 -2.18 7.54 -6.42
C ALA A 28 -1.93 6.15 -5.83
N GLU A 29 -0.66 5.77 -5.72
CA GLU A 29 -0.24 4.60 -4.96
C GLU A 29 -0.76 4.82 -3.54
N SER A 30 -1.91 4.22 -3.25
CA SER A 30 -2.56 4.33 -1.94
C SER A 30 -1.49 3.97 -0.91
N PRO A 31 -1.22 4.85 0.08
CA PRO A 31 -0.19 4.58 1.08
C PRO A 31 -0.53 3.24 1.71
N ARG A 32 0.23 2.21 1.38
CA ARG A 32 -0.04 0.86 1.86
C ARG A 32 0.00 0.93 3.37
N ALA A 33 -1.08 0.50 4.02
CA ALA A 33 -1.20 0.53 5.49
C ALA A 33 -0.02 -0.17 6.18
N CYS A 34 0.65 -1.07 5.46
CA CYS A 34 1.84 -1.77 5.92
C CYS A 34 2.80 -2.01 4.74
N ARG A 35 4.10 -2.11 5.05
CA ARG A 35 5.16 -2.42 4.10
C ARG A 35 5.34 -3.94 4.03
N LEU A 36 5.31 -4.50 2.83
CA LEU A 36 5.58 -5.94 2.65
C LEU A 36 6.96 -6.27 3.26
N SER A 37 7.01 -7.32 4.08
CA SER A 37 8.24 -7.76 4.74
C SER A 37 8.59 -9.19 4.33
N ASN A 38 9.87 -9.52 4.40
CA ASN A 38 10.35 -10.90 4.28
C ASN A 38 10.21 -11.69 5.60
N CYS A 39 9.63 -11.06 6.62
CA CYS A 39 9.28 -11.71 7.87
C CYS A 39 8.21 -12.80 7.62
N LEU A 40 8.61 -14.06 7.81
CA LEU A 40 7.73 -15.22 7.68
C LEU A 40 6.94 -15.42 8.96
N CYS A 41 5.70 -15.87 8.81
CA CYS A 41 4.80 -16.17 9.92
C CYS A 41 4.06 -17.50 9.68
N ASN A 42 3.39 -17.99 10.71
CA ASN A 42 2.65 -19.26 10.70
C ASN A 42 1.37 -19.25 9.83
N GLY A 43 1.11 -18.18 9.07
CA GLY A 43 -0.08 -18.03 8.24
C GLY A 43 -1.38 -17.78 9.01
N ILE A 44 -1.33 -17.64 10.34
CA ILE A 44 -2.47 -17.29 11.18
C ILE A 44 -2.54 -15.77 11.26
N GLN A 45 -3.71 -15.21 10.98
CA GLN A 45 -3.92 -13.77 11.03
C GLN A 45 -3.68 -13.22 12.43
N GLY A 46 -2.85 -12.18 12.53
CA GLY A 46 -2.60 -11.50 13.81
C GLY A 46 -1.37 -10.61 13.78
N GLN A 47 -1.32 -9.66 14.71
CA GLN A 47 -0.18 -8.77 14.92
C GLN A 47 0.79 -9.36 15.95
N PHE A 48 2.08 -9.23 15.68
CA PHE A 48 3.14 -9.75 16.53
C PHE A 48 4.37 -8.83 16.54
N CYS A 49 5.21 -9.01 17.56
CA CYS A 49 6.49 -8.32 17.67
C CYS A 49 7.50 -8.98 16.74
N GLY A 50 8.19 -8.20 15.94
CA GLY A 50 9.36 -8.69 15.23
C GLY A 50 10.42 -9.19 16.19
N ASN A 51 10.99 -10.35 15.89
CA ASN A 51 12.08 -10.92 16.66
C ASN A 51 13.17 -11.45 15.74
N GLN A 52 14.28 -10.71 15.66
CA GLN A 52 15.42 -11.06 14.81
C GLN A 52 16.12 -12.34 15.25
N LYS A 53 15.96 -12.75 16.51
CA LYS A 53 16.54 -14.02 17.02
C LYS A 53 15.79 -15.24 16.49
N VAL A 54 14.49 -15.11 16.20
CA VAL A 54 13.67 -16.20 15.64
C VAL A 54 13.71 -16.16 14.12
N ASN A 55 13.62 -14.97 13.55
CA ASN A 55 13.70 -14.77 12.11
C ASN A 55 14.43 -13.46 11.84
N ALA A 56 15.60 -13.55 11.20
CA ALA A 56 16.46 -12.41 10.90
C ALA A 56 15.75 -11.31 10.06
N ALA A 57 14.72 -11.67 9.29
CA ALA A 57 13.92 -10.73 8.52
C ALA A 57 12.88 -9.95 9.35
N CYS A 58 12.60 -10.37 10.59
CA CYS A 58 11.64 -9.73 11.49
C CYS A 58 12.37 -8.79 12.47
N THR A 59 12.57 -7.52 12.10
CA THR A 59 13.31 -6.53 12.91
C THR A 59 12.76 -6.38 14.33
N ASN A 60 13.62 -6.37 15.36
CA ASN A 60 13.20 -6.20 16.74
C ASN A 60 12.55 -4.82 16.97
N GLY A 61 11.46 -4.79 17.73
CA GLY A 61 10.71 -3.55 18.02
C GLY A 61 9.82 -3.06 16.89
N HIS A 62 9.79 -3.76 15.75
CA HIS A 62 8.81 -3.53 14.69
C HIS A 62 7.55 -4.36 14.91
N VAL A 63 6.44 -3.84 14.43
CA VAL A 63 5.15 -4.53 14.39
C VAL A 63 4.97 -5.16 13.03
N PHE A 64 4.62 -6.44 13.05
CA PHE A 64 4.28 -7.20 11.87
C PHE A 64 2.87 -7.77 12.02
N GLU A 65 2.11 -7.82 10.94
CA GLU A 65 0.85 -8.54 10.86
C GLU A 65 0.98 -9.68 9.88
N CYS A 66 0.66 -10.89 10.33
CA CYS A 66 0.64 -12.05 9.46
C CYS A 66 -0.64 -12.04 8.61
N ALA A 67 -0.50 -12.16 7.29
CA ALA A 67 -1.63 -12.29 6.40
C ALA A 67 -2.11 -13.75 6.35
N LYS A 68 -3.42 -13.95 6.59
CA LYS A 68 -4.06 -15.27 6.68
C LYS A 68 -3.75 -16.12 5.45
N GLY A 69 -3.22 -17.32 5.66
CA GLY A 69 -2.97 -18.31 4.59
C GLY A 69 -1.80 -17.98 3.65
N THR A 70 -1.08 -16.87 3.85
CA THR A 70 0.05 -16.49 2.97
C THR A 70 1.41 -16.89 3.53
N GLY A 71 1.52 -17.05 4.86
CA GLY A 71 2.80 -17.24 5.55
C GLY A 71 3.71 -16.01 5.52
N LYS A 72 3.24 -14.87 4.99
CA LYS A 72 3.98 -13.61 4.89
C LYS A 72 3.43 -12.59 5.86
N ALA A 73 4.34 -11.82 6.45
CA ALA A 73 3.97 -10.73 7.32
C ALA A 73 4.16 -9.36 6.66
N CYS A 74 3.27 -8.44 6.99
CA CYS A 74 3.33 -7.05 6.60
C CYS A 74 3.80 -6.20 7.78
N GLY A 75 4.80 -5.36 7.58
CA GLY A 75 5.39 -4.53 8.63
C GLY A 75 4.71 -3.16 8.73
N TYR A 76 4.27 -2.80 9.93
CA TYR A 76 3.71 -1.47 10.25
C TYR A 76 4.77 -0.48 10.76
N GLY A 77 6.02 -0.93 10.96
CA GLY A 77 7.12 -0.10 11.46
C GLY A 77 7.35 -0.24 12.96
N VAL A 78 8.16 0.65 13.52
CA VAL A 78 8.56 0.63 14.94
C VAL A 78 7.40 1.11 15.82
N ARG A 79 7.16 0.43 16.95
CA ARG A 79 6.29 0.94 18.01
C ARG A 79 6.99 0.83 19.37
N ASP A 80 6.91 1.89 20.16
CA ASP A 80 7.52 1.94 21.49
C ASP A 80 7.02 0.87 22.43
N SER A 81 5.73 0.51 22.37
CA SER A 81 5.16 -0.56 23.20
C SER A 81 5.82 -1.92 22.93
N TYR A 82 6.15 -2.21 21.68
CA TYR A 82 6.88 -3.42 21.31
C TYR A 82 8.36 -3.34 21.68
N ARG A 83 8.98 -2.16 21.62
CA ARG A 83 10.37 -1.96 22.05
C ARG A 83 10.53 -2.04 23.58
N LYS A 84 9.55 -1.55 24.34
CA LYS A 84 9.57 -1.51 25.81
C LYS A 84 9.09 -2.80 26.45
N CYS A 85 8.04 -3.41 25.90
CA CYS A 85 7.29 -4.49 26.56
C CYS A 85 7.08 -5.73 25.68
N GLY A 86 7.53 -5.71 24.41
CA GLY A 86 7.36 -6.82 23.47
C GLY A 86 5.91 -7.09 23.03
N LYS A 87 4.97 -6.16 23.31
CA LYS A 87 3.53 -6.33 23.06
C LYS A 87 2.90 -5.07 22.46
N LEU A 88 1.71 -5.25 21.86
CA LEU A 88 0.93 -4.16 21.26
C LEU A 88 0.62 -3.03 22.26
N LYS A 89 0.33 -3.41 23.50
CA LYS A 89 0.13 -2.54 24.65
C LYS A 89 0.98 -3.02 25.81
N CYS A 90 1.62 -2.06 26.47
CA CYS A 90 1.95 -2.11 27.88
C CYS A 90 0.71 -1.55 28.60
#